data_AF-A0A143BN42-F1
#
_entry.id   AF-A0A143BN42-F1
#
_cell.length_a   1.000
_cell.length_b   1.000
_cell.length_c   1.000
_cell.angle_alpha   90.00
_cell.angle_beta   90.00
_cell.angle_gamma   90.00
#
_symmetry.space_group_name_H-M   'P 1'
#
loop_
_entity.id
_entity.type
_entity.pdbx_description
1 polymer ?
#
loop_
_entity_poly.entity_id
_entity_poly.type
_entity_poly.pdbx_seq_one_letter_code
_entity_poly.pdbx_strand_id
1 'polypeptide(L)'
;MENVRLLSKERMDPVTAQIDAYNARNLEAFLACFSQEVVVEDATDHKLIDGKAALRGLYATVFDNSPELRLSVTNSIRVGEYVINDEHVYGFNLHGYDATSHKAVVYHVKQGIINHVRVLE
;
A
#
# COMPACT_ATOMS: atom_id res chain seq x y z
N MET A 1 8.60 -38.15 5.95
CA MET A 1 9.59 -37.04 6.01
C MET A 1 8.83 -35.72 6.00
N GLU A 2 8.21 -35.41 7.14
CA GLU A 2 7.74 -34.07 7.47
C GLU A 2 8.97 -33.20 7.75
N ASN A 3 9.30 -32.26 6.87
CA ASN A 3 10.31 -31.24 7.15
C ASN A 3 10.11 -29.96 6.31
N VAL A 4 8.86 -29.59 6.04
CA VAL A 4 8.53 -28.30 5.37
C VAL A 4 7.53 -27.48 6.18
N ARG A 5 7.54 -27.62 7.51
CA ARG A 5 6.62 -26.86 8.39
C ARG A 5 7.26 -25.88 9.35
N LEU A 6 8.58 -25.72 9.35
CA LEU A 6 9.24 -24.67 10.11
C LEU A 6 10.35 -24.08 9.25
N LEU A 7 10.16 -22.87 8.72
CA LEU A 7 11.16 -21.81 8.53
C LEU A 7 10.55 -20.62 7.75
N SER A 8 9.52 -19.99 8.32
CA SER A 8 9.64 -18.58 8.66
C SER A 8 8.63 -18.31 9.76
N LYS A 9 9.07 -17.65 10.83
CA LYS A 9 8.18 -16.88 11.70
C LYS A 9 7.29 -16.08 10.75
N GLU A 10 5.98 -16.33 10.67
CA GLU A 10 5.08 -15.66 9.73
C GLU A 10 5.32 -14.16 9.83
N ARG A 11 6.10 -13.62 8.89
CA ARG A 11 6.25 -12.18 8.78
C ARG A 11 4.91 -11.72 8.24
N MET A 12 4.26 -10.83 8.97
CA MET A 12 3.06 -10.14 8.51
C MET A 12 3.24 -9.74 7.05
N ASP A 13 2.29 -10.11 6.18
CA ASP A 13 2.31 -9.72 4.77
C ASP A 13 2.14 -8.19 4.68
N PRO A 14 3.13 -7.45 4.17
CA PRO A 14 3.08 -6.00 4.17
C PRO A 14 1.95 -5.45 3.30
N VAL A 15 1.48 -6.21 2.29
CA VAL A 15 0.36 -5.79 1.43
C VAL A 15 -0.97 -5.88 2.16
N THR A 16 -1.16 -6.89 3.02
CA THR A 16 -2.35 -6.98 3.87
C THR A 16 -2.28 -5.97 5.02
N ALA A 17 -1.13 -5.88 5.68
CA ALA A 17 -0.95 -5.01 6.84
C ALA A 17 -1.10 -3.52 6.52
N GLN A 18 -0.66 -3.08 5.34
CA GLN A 18 -0.83 -1.69 4.94
C GLN A 18 -2.31 -1.33 4.74
N ILE A 19 -3.16 -2.28 4.29
CA ILE A 19 -4.61 -2.07 4.15
C ILE A 19 -5.25 -1.87 5.54
N ASP A 20 -4.90 -2.73 6.49
CA ASP A 20 -5.41 -2.62 7.87
C ASP A 20 -4.96 -1.30 8.51
N ALA A 21 -3.70 -0.93 8.32
CA ALA A 21 -3.16 0.33 8.82
C ALA A 21 -3.79 1.55 8.16
N TYR A 22 -4.04 1.49 6.84
CA TYR A 22 -4.72 2.54 6.08
C TYR A 22 -6.13 2.76 6.60
N ASN A 23 -6.92 1.69 6.75
CA ASN A 23 -8.28 1.75 7.26
C ASN A 23 -8.35 2.20 8.73
N ALA A 24 -7.33 1.88 9.52
CA ALA A 24 -7.18 2.37 10.88
C ALA A 24 -6.57 3.79 10.95
N ARG A 25 -6.17 4.38 9.81
CA ARG A 25 -5.42 5.65 9.70
C ARG A 25 -4.17 5.67 10.60
N ASN A 26 -3.54 4.52 10.77
CA ASN A 26 -2.33 4.36 11.58
C ASN A 26 -1.09 4.58 10.72
N LEU A 27 -0.59 5.82 10.73
CA LEU A 27 0.55 6.25 9.92
C LEU A 27 1.79 5.39 10.12
N GLU A 28 2.17 5.10 11.36
CA GLU A 28 3.41 4.37 11.64
C GLU A 28 3.31 2.88 11.25
N ALA A 29 2.15 2.26 11.47
CA ALA A 29 1.91 0.89 10.99
C ALA A 29 1.90 0.82 9.45
N PHE A 30 1.33 1.84 8.79
CA PHE A 30 1.32 1.94 7.34
C PHE A 30 2.75 2.06 6.79
N LEU A 31 3.53 3.02 7.30
CA LEU A 31 4.92 3.26 6.85
C LEU A 31 5.89 2.12 7.17
N ALA A 32 5.57 1.27 8.15
CA ALA A 32 6.35 0.06 8.45
C ALA A 32 6.30 -0.97 7.31
N CYS A 33 5.27 -0.93 6.46
CA CYS A 33 5.09 -1.87 5.36
C CYS A 33 5.96 -1.55 4.13
N PHE A 34 6.51 -0.34 4.05
CA PHE A 34 7.26 0.15 2.89
C PHE A 34 8.76 0.25 3.16
N SER A 35 9.59 0.11 2.12
CA SER A 35 11.04 0.28 2.22
C SER A 35 11.41 1.75 2.38
N GLN A 36 12.66 2.04 2.76
CA GLN A 36 13.12 3.43 2.88
C GLN A 36 13.11 4.16 1.53
N GLU A 37 13.41 3.42 0.45
CA GLU A 37 13.53 3.90 -0.93
C GLU A 37 12.30 3.52 -1.78
N VAL A 38 11.13 3.35 -1.15
CA VAL A 38 9.91 2.98 -1.86
C VAL A 38 9.60 3.99 -2.96
N VAL A 39 9.28 3.49 -4.15
CA VAL A 39 8.78 4.31 -5.26
C VAL A 39 7.30 4.02 -5.46
N VAL A 40 6.51 5.07 -5.61
CA VAL A 40 5.12 4.99 -6.10
C VAL A 40 5.04 5.75 -7.41
N GLU A 41 4.53 5.10 -8.45
CA GLU A 41 4.43 5.66 -9.80
C GLU A 41 3.09 5.31 -10.46
N ASP A 42 2.74 6.04 -11.51
CA ASP A 42 1.59 5.73 -12.36
C ASP A 42 1.95 4.78 -13.52
N ALA A 43 0.98 4.52 -14.41
CA ALA A 43 1.15 3.65 -15.58
C ALA A 43 2.11 4.20 -16.66
N THR A 44 2.53 5.46 -16.56
CA THR A 44 3.42 6.14 -17.51
C THR A 44 4.85 6.28 -16.98
N ASP A 45 5.18 5.57 -15.90
CA ASP A 45 6.46 5.64 -15.17
C ASP A 45 6.71 7.04 -14.55
N HIS A 46 5.65 7.85 -14.36
CA HIS A 46 5.76 9.10 -13.64
C HIS A 46 5.76 8.84 -12.13
N LYS A 47 6.84 9.24 -11.46
CA LYS A 47 6.98 9.10 -10.01
C LYS A 47 6.04 10.05 -9.27
N LEU A 48 5.08 9.47 -8.57
CA LEU A 48 4.16 10.17 -7.67
C LEU A 48 4.79 10.38 -6.29
N ILE A 49 5.56 9.40 -5.81
CA ILE A 49 6.23 9.43 -4.51
C ILE A 49 7.62 8.81 -4.65
N ASP A 50 8.64 9.51 -4.14
CA ASP A 50 10.02 9.05 -4.09
C ASP A 50 10.50 8.98 -2.63
N GLY A 51 10.54 7.77 -2.10
CA GLY A 51 11.02 7.44 -0.76
C GLY A 51 9.96 7.55 0.35
N LYS A 52 10.25 6.86 1.46
CA LYS A 52 9.37 6.80 2.65
C LYS A 52 9.10 8.17 3.28
N ALA A 53 10.04 9.11 3.16
CA ALA A 53 9.87 10.46 3.70
C ALA A 53 8.75 11.22 2.98
N ALA A 54 8.72 11.16 1.64
CA ALA A 54 7.64 11.75 0.84
C ALA A 54 6.31 11.03 1.11
N LEU A 55 6.34 9.69 1.19
CA LEU A 55 5.17 8.89 1.55
C LEU A 55 4.58 9.32 2.90
N ARG A 56 5.42 9.49 3.93
CA ARG A 56 5.00 9.98 5.25
C ARG A 56 4.35 11.35 5.17
N GLY A 57 4.96 12.29 4.45
CA GLY A 57 4.44 13.65 4.32
C GLY A 57 3.02 13.67 3.75
N LEU A 58 2.80 12.94 2.65
CA LEU A 58 1.48 12.83 2.03
C LEU A 58 0.47 12.15 2.97
N TYR A 59 0.80 10.97 3.48
CA TYR A 59 -0.18 10.16 4.21
C TYR A 59 -0.50 10.68 5.62
N ALA A 60 0.40 11.45 6.25
CA ALA A 60 0.07 12.21 7.46
C ALA A 60 -1.09 13.17 7.20
N THR A 61 -0.99 13.97 6.12
CA THR A 61 -2.05 14.91 5.73
C THR A 61 -3.34 14.19 5.31
N VAL A 62 -3.23 13.10 4.55
CA VAL A 62 -4.41 12.31 4.13
C VAL A 62 -5.15 11.76 5.34
N PHE A 63 -4.45 11.13 6.28
CA PHE A 63 -5.06 10.52 7.46
C PHE A 63 -5.67 11.55 8.41
N ASP A 64 -5.04 12.72 8.58
CA ASP A 64 -5.58 13.81 9.41
C ASP A 64 -6.85 14.42 8.79
N ASN A 65 -6.89 14.60 7.48
CA ASN A 65 -8.00 15.27 6.80
C ASN A 65 -9.19 14.36 6.45
N SER A 66 -8.99 13.04 6.44
CA SER A 66 -9.96 12.08 5.89
C SER A 66 -10.54 11.15 6.98
N PRO A 67 -11.46 11.62 7.86
CA PRO A 67 -12.00 10.81 8.95
C PRO A 67 -12.82 9.60 8.48
N GLU A 68 -13.39 9.68 7.27
CA GLU A 68 -14.18 8.61 6.64
C GLU A 68 -13.36 7.76 5.67
N LEU A 69 -12.03 7.90 5.69
CA LEU A 69 -11.14 7.20 4.76
C LEU A 69 -11.26 5.68 4.90
N ARG A 70 -11.46 5.02 3.77
CA ARG A 70 -11.53 3.56 3.69
C ARG A 70 -10.99 3.05 2.35
N LEU A 71 -10.19 1.99 2.43
CA LEU A 71 -9.73 1.17 1.32
C LEU A 71 -10.42 -0.20 1.38
N SER A 72 -11.03 -0.60 0.27
CA SER A 72 -11.61 -1.92 0.06
C SER A 72 -10.87 -2.62 -1.08
N VAL A 73 -10.44 -3.87 -0.86
CA VAL A 73 -9.84 -4.72 -1.90
C VAL A 73 -10.84 -5.79 -2.30
N THR A 74 -11.27 -5.79 -3.55
CA THR A 74 -12.30 -6.72 -4.08
C THR A 74 -11.67 -7.99 -4.65
N ASN A 75 -10.45 -7.89 -5.16
CA ASN A 75 -9.70 -9.01 -5.70
C ASN A 75 -8.20 -8.81 -5.45
N SER A 76 -7.48 -9.90 -5.24
CA SER A 76 -6.03 -9.87 -5.07
C SER A 76 -5.38 -11.05 -5.77
N ILE A 77 -4.36 -10.78 -6.58
CA ILE A 77 -3.59 -11.79 -7.31
C ILE A 77 -2.14 -11.69 -6.86
N ARG A 78 -1.58 -12.80 -6.37
CA ARG A 78 -0.17 -12.90 -5.99
C ARG A 78 0.61 -13.76 -6.98
N VAL A 79 1.71 -13.22 -7.50
CA VAL A 79 2.62 -13.92 -8.41
C VAL A 79 4.07 -13.66 -7.97
N GLY A 80 4.68 -14.64 -7.28
CA GLY A 80 6.02 -14.48 -6.74
C GLY A 80 6.12 -13.29 -5.78
N GLU A 81 7.03 -12.36 -6.06
CA GLU A 81 7.25 -11.12 -5.29
C GLU A 81 6.21 -10.02 -5.62
N TYR A 82 5.28 -10.25 -6.54
CA TYR A 82 4.29 -9.26 -6.94
C TYR A 82 2.90 -9.55 -6.39
N VAL A 83 2.16 -8.48 -6.09
CA VAL A 83 0.73 -8.53 -5.73
C VAL A 83 -0.01 -7.49 -6.53
N ILE A 84 -1.17 -7.84 -7.07
CA ILE A 84 -2.07 -6.92 -7.75
C ILE A 84 -3.36 -6.89 -6.96
N ASN A 85 -3.75 -5.71 -6.48
CA ASN A 85 -5.03 -5.49 -5.82
C ASN A 85 -5.97 -4.68 -6.71
N ASP A 86 -7.23 -5.09 -6.73
CA ASP A 86 -8.35 -4.30 -7.23
C ASP A 86 -8.90 -3.46 -6.06
N GLU A 87 -8.57 -2.17 -6.04
CA GLU A 87 -8.70 -1.27 -4.90
C GLU A 87 -9.77 -0.20 -5.13
N HIS A 88 -10.66 -0.05 -4.14
CA HIS A 88 -11.63 1.03 -4.08
C HIS A 88 -11.35 1.89 -2.85
N VAL A 89 -11.05 3.17 -3.07
CA VAL A 89 -10.84 4.15 -2.01
C VAL A 89 -12.09 5.01 -1.87
N TYR A 90 -12.47 5.29 -0.63
CA TYR A 90 -13.61 6.12 -0.26
C TYR A 90 -13.22 7.11 0.83
N GLY A 91 -13.95 8.23 0.89
CA GLY A 91 -13.79 9.22 1.96
C GLY A 91 -12.47 9.99 1.91
N PHE A 92 -11.78 9.99 0.76
CA PHE A 92 -10.56 10.76 0.56
C PHE A 92 -10.89 12.25 0.59
N ASN A 93 -10.18 13.02 1.42
CA ASN A 93 -10.46 14.43 1.60
C ASN A 93 -9.18 15.26 1.47
N LEU A 94 -8.83 15.57 0.22
CA LEU A 94 -7.73 16.47 -0.13
C LEU A 94 -8.17 17.34 -1.29
N HIS A 95 -7.92 18.65 -1.20
CA HIS A 95 -8.33 19.59 -2.23
C HIS A 95 -7.72 19.24 -3.60
N GLY A 96 -8.56 19.16 -4.63
CA GLY A 96 -8.16 18.79 -5.99
C GLY A 96 -8.18 17.29 -6.30
N TYR A 97 -8.63 16.45 -5.36
CA TYR A 97 -8.78 15.00 -5.55
C TYR A 97 -10.24 14.58 -5.39
N ASP A 98 -10.64 13.55 -6.12
CA ASP A 98 -11.95 12.93 -5.95
C ASP A 98 -12.05 12.19 -4.61
N ALA A 99 -13.23 12.25 -4.00
CA ALA A 99 -13.49 11.58 -2.71
C ALA A 99 -13.51 10.05 -2.81
N THR A 100 -13.62 9.52 -4.02
CA THR A 100 -13.64 8.09 -4.32
C THR A 100 -12.81 7.79 -5.55
N SER A 101 -12.11 6.65 -5.57
CA SER A 101 -11.37 6.19 -6.75
C SER A 101 -11.36 4.67 -6.85
N HIS A 102 -11.30 4.14 -8.07
CA HIS A 102 -11.11 2.73 -8.37
C HIS A 102 -9.77 2.55 -9.07
N LYS A 103 -8.91 1.67 -8.55
CA LYS A 103 -7.51 1.53 -8.97
C LYS A 103 -7.11 0.07 -9.00
N ALA A 104 -6.32 -0.32 -10.00
CA ALA A 104 -5.52 -1.55 -9.90
C ALA A 104 -4.13 -1.17 -9.40
N VAL A 105 -3.71 -1.72 -8.25
CA VAL A 105 -2.44 -1.37 -7.62
C VAL A 105 -1.51 -2.58 -7.60
N VAL A 106 -0.34 -2.41 -8.20
CA VAL A 106 0.70 -3.45 -8.30
C VAL A 106 1.79 -3.16 -7.29
N TYR A 107 1.97 -4.08 -6.35
CA TYR A 107 3.01 -4.03 -5.32
C TYR A 107 4.14 -4.99 -5.70
N HIS A 108 5.38 -4.56 -5.52
CA HIS A 108 6.53 -5.45 -5.45
C HIS A 108 7.02 -5.57 -4.02
N VAL A 109 7.11 -6.80 -3.53
CA VAL A 109 7.43 -7.17 -2.15
C VAL A 109 8.72 -7.95 -2.14
N LYS A 110 9.78 -7.33 -1.62
CA LYS A 110 11.10 -7.95 -1.51
C LYS A 110 11.45 -8.14 -0.05
N GLN A 111 11.82 -9.36 0.36
CA GLN A 111 12.21 -9.66 1.76
C GLN A 111 11.17 -9.26 2.82
N GLY A 112 9.88 -9.27 2.45
CA GLY A 112 8.77 -8.92 3.34
C GLY A 112 8.55 -7.41 3.52
N ILE A 113 9.03 -6.58 2.58
CA ILE A 113 8.77 -5.14 2.57
C ILE A 113 8.35 -4.68 1.16
N ILE A 114 7.40 -3.76 1.06
CA ILE A 114 6.98 -3.17 -0.21
C ILE A 114 8.05 -2.16 -0.62
N ASN A 115 8.70 -2.38 -1.76
CA ASN A 115 9.72 -1.44 -2.27
C ASN A 115 9.29 -0.70 -3.54
N HIS A 116 8.18 -1.10 -4.15
CA HIS A 116 7.65 -0.45 -5.34
C HIS A 116 6.14 -0.62 -5.40
N VAL A 117 5.47 0.43 -5.85
CA VAL A 117 4.02 0.46 -6.08
C VAL A 117 3.77 1.11 -7.44
N ARG A 118 2.98 0.46 -8.28
CA ARG A 118 2.45 1.06 -9.50
C ARG A 118 0.94 1.17 -9.40
N VAL A 119 0.43 2.36 -9.65
CA VAL A 119 -1.00 2.66 -9.64
C VAL A 119 -1.50 2.72 -11.08
N LEU A 120 -2.58 1.98 -11.35
CA LEU A 120 -3.31 2.02 -12.61
C LEU A 120 -4.71 2.58 -12.29
N GLU A 121 -5.05 3.72 -12.87
CA GLU A 121 -6.31 4.45 -12.66
C GLU A 121 -6.92 4.91 -14.00
#